data_AF-A0A445FU14-F1
#
_entry.id   AF-A0A445FU14-F1
#
_cell.length_a   1.000
_cell.length_b   1.000
_cell.length_c   1.000
_cell.angle_alpha   90.00
_cell.angle_beta   90.00
_cell.angle_gamma   90.00
#
_symmetry.space_group_name_H-M   'P 1'
#
loop_
_entity.id
_entity.type
_entity.pdbx_description
1 polymer ?
#
loop_
_entity_poly.entity_id
_entity_poly.type
_entity_poly.pdbx_seq_one_letter_code
_entity_poly.pdbx_strand_id
1 'polypeptide(L)'
;SKGDTLLFCNGLFSHSGVLQMKILEGNAGELTNFEVLDFLRAKGASKDPTRVIAKVAQSEYKVYDYLVDTAASVQTRESINEFLTSVK
;
A
#
# COMPACT_ATOMS: atom_id res chain seq x y z
N SER A 1 -36.75 -26.41 -3.97
CA SER A 1 -36.56 -25.13 -3.23
C SER A 1 -35.24 -25.23 -2.49
N LYS A 2 -34.52 -24.11 -2.41
CA LYS A 2 -33.11 -23.90 -2.03
C LYS A 2 -32.69 -24.58 -0.71
N GLY A 3 -31.44 -25.06 -0.60
CA GLY A 3 -30.93 -25.51 0.70
C GLY A 3 -29.48 -25.99 0.85
N ASP A 4 -28.70 -26.24 -0.21
CA ASP A 4 -27.40 -26.97 -0.07
C ASP A 4 -26.15 -26.06 -0.08
N THR A 5 -25.98 -25.10 0.85
CA THR A 5 -24.74 -24.26 0.86
C THR A 5 -24.22 -23.83 2.23
N LEU A 6 -24.55 -24.48 3.35
CA LEU A 6 -24.11 -23.99 4.67
C LEU A 6 -23.49 -25.04 5.61
N LEU A 7 -22.88 -26.10 5.07
CA LEU A 7 -22.18 -27.09 5.90
C LEU A 7 -20.81 -27.48 5.35
N PHE A 8 -19.96 -26.50 5.07
CA PHE A 8 -18.52 -26.71 5.11
C PHE A 8 -17.92 -25.58 5.94
N CYS A 9 -16.97 -25.94 6.80
CA CYS A 9 -16.25 -25.09 7.78
C CYS A 9 -16.78 -25.07 9.22
N ASN A 10 -17.39 -26.16 9.72
CA ASN A 10 -17.37 -26.49 11.16
C ASN A 10 -16.17 -27.40 11.48
N GLY A 11 -14.95 -26.88 11.33
CA GLY A 11 -13.74 -27.62 11.63
C GLY A 11 -12.54 -26.70 11.80
N LEU A 12 -11.95 -26.73 13.00
CA LEU A 12 -10.82 -25.93 13.49
C LEU A 12 -11.12 -24.48 13.92
N PHE A 13 -12.00 -24.32 14.91
CA PHE A 13 -11.73 -23.31 15.95
C PHE A 13 -10.61 -23.83 16.86
N SER A 14 -9.38 -23.71 16.38
CA SER A 14 -8.19 -23.89 17.20
C SER A 14 -8.01 -22.66 18.07
N HIS A 15 -7.89 -22.88 19.38
CA HIS A 15 -7.50 -21.90 20.39
C HIS A 15 -6.29 -21.07 19.93
N SER A 16 -6.52 -19.82 19.56
CA SER A 16 -5.51 -18.79 19.39
C SER A 16 -6.24 -17.47 19.62
N GLY A 17 -5.92 -16.76 20.71
CA GLY A 17 -6.49 -15.45 21.00
C GLY A 17 -6.26 -14.51 19.82
N VAL A 18 -7.29 -14.31 19.01
CA VAL A 18 -7.22 -13.46 17.82
C VAL A 18 -7.14 -12.02 18.33
N LEU A 19 -5.95 -11.41 18.25
CA LEU A 19 -5.80 -9.99 18.52
C LEU A 19 -6.72 -9.24 17.55
N GLN A 20 -7.82 -8.70 18.06
CA GLN A 20 -8.80 -7.98 17.24
C GLN A 20 -8.18 -6.62 16.84
N MET A 21 -7.84 -6.47 15.57
CA MET A 21 -7.36 -5.19 15.02
C MET A 21 -8.45 -4.13 15.15
N LYS A 22 -8.10 -2.97 15.71
CA LYS A 22 -8.97 -1.78 15.81
C LYS A 22 -8.31 -0.62 15.09
N ILE A 23 -9.08 0.13 14.30
CA ILE A 23 -8.63 1.37 13.68
C ILE A 23 -8.72 2.48 14.72
N LEU A 24 -7.61 3.14 15.03
CA LEU A 24 -7.57 4.24 16.01
C LEU A 24 -7.93 5.58 15.36
N GLU A 25 -7.50 5.80 14.12
CA GLU A 25 -7.73 7.00 13.34
C GLU A 25 -7.89 6.62 11.86
N GLY A 26 -8.94 7.13 11.21
CA GLY A 26 -9.23 6.80 9.80
C GLY A 26 -8.40 7.58 8.79
N ASN A 27 -7.96 8.78 9.15
CA ASN A 27 -7.11 9.64 8.34
C ASN A 27 -6.04 10.28 9.22
N ALA A 28 -4.85 9.68 9.26
CA ALA A 28 -3.72 10.14 10.08
C ALA A 28 -2.86 11.22 9.39
N GLY A 29 -3.28 11.71 8.22
CA GLY A 29 -2.55 12.70 7.44
C GLY A 29 -2.52 12.38 5.95
N GLU A 30 -2.20 13.40 5.17
CA GLU A 30 -2.04 13.28 3.72
C GLU A 30 -0.64 12.78 3.37
N LEU A 31 -0.54 12.01 2.28
CA LEU A 31 0.73 11.57 1.71
C LEU A 31 0.84 12.11 0.29
N THR A 32 1.97 12.73 -0.01
CA THR A 32 2.29 13.14 -1.37
C THR A 32 2.57 11.92 -2.25
N ASN A 33 2.32 12.05 -3.54
CA ASN A 33 2.64 11.01 -4.52
C ASN A 33 4.13 10.62 -4.50
N PHE A 34 5.02 11.58 -4.20
CA PHE A 34 6.45 11.32 -4.01
C PHE A 34 6.71 10.41 -2.81
N GLU A 35 6.12 10.69 -1.65
CA GLU A 35 6.30 9.87 -0.45
C GLU A 35 5.77 8.45 -0.64
N VAL A 36 4.63 8.31 -1.32
CA VAL A 36 4.09 6.99 -1.68
C VAL A 36 5.04 6.24 -2.61
N LEU A 37 5.58 6.91 -3.63
CA LEU A 37 6.51 6.30 -4.58
C LEU A 37 7.85 5.92 -3.91
N ASP A 38 8.38 6.79 -3.04
CA ASP A 38 9.62 6.56 -2.30
C ASP A 38 9.46 5.37 -1.33
N PHE A 39 8.34 5.30 -0.61
CA PHE A 39 8.00 4.16 0.24
C PHE A 39 7.95 2.83 -0.54
N LEU A 40 7.31 2.82 -1.71
CA LEU A 40 7.23 1.63 -2.56
C LEU A 40 8.61 1.20 -3.07
N ARG A 41 9.47 2.15 -3.46
CA ARG A 41 10.86 1.88 -3.86
C ARG A 41 11.66 1.28 -2.71
N ALA A 42 11.54 1.82 -1.50
CA ALA A 42 12.18 1.28 -0.30
C ALA A 42 11.71 -0.14 0.03
N LYS A 43 10.46 -0.48 -0.30
CA LYS A 43 9.89 -1.83 -0.17
C LYS A 43 10.38 -2.81 -1.26
N GLY A 44 11.10 -2.31 -2.27
CA GLY A 44 11.64 -3.10 -3.38
C GLY A 44 10.80 -3.08 -4.65
N ALA A 45 9.82 -2.18 -4.77
CA ALA A 45 9.08 -2.00 -6.02
C ALA A 45 9.99 -1.40 -7.09
N SER A 46 10.02 -2.05 -8.25
CA SER A 46 10.84 -1.65 -9.41
C SER A 46 10.18 -2.09 -10.71
N LYS A 47 10.53 -1.46 -11.83
CA LYS A 47 10.18 -1.96 -13.19
C LYS A 47 10.98 -3.20 -13.60
N ASP A 48 12.03 -3.53 -12.84
CA ASP A 48 12.92 -4.66 -13.15
C ASP A 48 12.17 -5.99 -13.24
N PRO A 49 12.51 -6.89 -14.17
CA PRO A 49 11.92 -8.23 -14.26
C PRO A 49 12.02 -9.05 -12.97
N THR A 50 13.04 -8.80 -12.14
CA THR A 50 13.26 -9.45 -10.84
C THR A 50 12.32 -8.95 -9.73
N ARG A 51 11.44 -7.97 -10.00
CA ARG A 51 10.47 -7.43 -9.02
C ARG A 51 9.55 -8.48 -8.39
N VAL A 52 9.37 -9.63 -9.04
CA VAL A 52 8.62 -10.78 -8.51
C VAL A 52 9.19 -11.35 -7.21
N ILE A 53 10.45 -11.05 -6.89
CA ILE A 53 11.13 -11.51 -5.67
C ILE A 53 10.80 -10.59 -4.47
N ALA A 54 10.46 -9.33 -4.72
CA ALA A 54 10.18 -8.37 -3.66
C ALA A 54 8.82 -8.68 -2.98
N LYS A 55 8.75 -8.46 -1.67
CA LYS A 55 7.53 -8.64 -0.86
C LYS A 55 6.57 -7.45 -1.01
N VAL A 56 6.25 -7.10 -2.25
CA VAL A 56 5.34 -6.02 -2.63
C VAL A 56 4.07 -6.64 -3.19
N ALA A 57 2.92 -6.23 -2.68
CA ALA A 57 1.64 -6.76 -3.10
C ALA A 57 1.31 -6.32 -4.53
N GLN A 58 0.48 -7.08 -5.24
CA GLN A 58 0.09 -6.73 -6.60
C GLN A 58 -0.67 -5.39 -6.68
N SER A 59 -1.47 -5.06 -5.67
CA SER A 59 -2.14 -3.75 -5.57
C SER A 59 -1.13 -2.61 -5.43
N GLU A 60 -0.07 -2.81 -4.67
CA GLU A 60 1.02 -1.83 -4.51
C GLU A 60 1.80 -1.63 -5.81
N TYR A 61 2.04 -2.71 -6.57
CA TYR A 61 2.64 -2.60 -7.90
C TYR A 61 1.79 -1.77 -8.87
N LYS A 62 0.47 -1.89 -8.83
CA LYS A 62 -0.40 -1.03 -9.67
C LYS A 62 -0.24 0.45 -9.34
N VAL A 63 -0.09 0.79 -8.06
CA VAL A 63 0.17 2.18 -7.63
C VAL A 63 1.56 2.62 -8.06
N TYR A 64 2.58 1.77 -7.88
CA TYR A 64 3.94 2.04 -8.32
C TYR A 64 4.00 2.30 -9.84
N ASP A 65 3.44 1.41 -10.64
CA ASP A 65 3.44 1.49 -12.11
C ASP A 65 2.74 2.76 -12.61
N TYR A 66 1.70 3.22 -11.91
CA TYR A 66 1.08 4.51 -12.21
C TYR A 66 2.02 5.66 -11.85
N LEU A 67 2.50 5.72 -10.60
CA LEU A 67 3.23 6.88 -10.07
C LEU A 67 4.60 7.08 -10.72
N VAL A 68 5.28 5.99 -11.07
CA VAL A 68 6.61 6.05 -11.70
C VAL A 68 6.59 6.74 -13.06
N ASP A 69 5.44 6.76 -13.74
CA ASP A 69 5.25 7.43 -15.02
C ASP A 69 4.64 8.85 -14.88
N THR A 70 4.54 9.35 -13.65
CA THR A 70 4.11 10.72 -13.35
C THR A 70 5.28 11.62 -12.91
N ALA A 71 5.00 12.91 -12.69
CA ALA A 71 5.96 13.87 -12.16
C ALA A 71 6.52 13.49 -10.78
N ALA A 72 5.82 12.65 -10.01
CA ALA A 72 6.30 12.18 -8.71
C ALA A 72 7.65 11.43 -8.81
N SER A 73 7.95 10.85 -9.98
CA SER A 73 9.20 10.11 -10.22
C SER A 73 10.46 10.97 -10.26
N VAL A 74 10.31 12.27 -10.58
CA VAL A 74 11.40 13.24 -10.76
C VAL A 74 11.47 14.31 -9.66
N GLN A 75 10.44 14.39 -8.82
CA GLN A 75 10.42 15.31 -7.67
C GLN A 75 11.45 14.89 -6.63
N THR A 76 11.97 15.87 -5.89
CA THR A 76 12.82 15.66 -4.72
C THR A 76 12.15 16.19 -3.46
N ARG A 77 12.58 15.67 -2.30
CA ARG A 77 12.06 16.12 -1.01
C ARG A 77 12.31 17.61 -0.79
N GLU A 78 13.45 18.12 -1.29
CA GLU A 78 13.80 19.54 -1.24
C GLU A 78 12.81 20.37 -2.07
N SER A 79 12.53 19.96 -3.31
CA SER A 79 11.60 20.67 -4.20
C SER A 79 10.17 20.74 -3.64
N ILE A 80 9.74 19.68 -2.94
CA ILE A 80 8.43 19.62 -2.30
C ILE A 80 8.38 20.55 -1.09
N ASN A 81 9.42 20.54 -0.26
CA ASN A 81 9.51 21.43 0.90
C ASN A 81 9.57 22.91 0.49
N GLU A 82 10.30 23.23 -0.57
CA GLU A 82 10.33 24.58 -1.14
C GLU A 82 8.93 24.99 -1.63
N PHE A 83 8.23 24.11 -2.33
CA PHE A 83 6.85 24.38 -2.76
C PHE A 83 5.92 24.63 -1.57
N LEU A 84 5.94 23.76 -0.55
CA LEU A 84 5.09 23.91 0.64
C LEU A 84 5.36 25.19 1.43
N THR A 85 6.59 25.71 1.38
CA THR A 85 6.97 26.94 2.12
C THR A 85 6.74 28.22 1.31
N SER A 86 6.75 28.12 -0.03
CA SER A 86 6.58 29.25 -0.95
C SER A 86 5.12 29.54 -1.31
N VAL A 87 4.26 28.52 -1.27
CA VAL A 87 2.81 28.68 -1.44
C VAL A 87 2.21 29.14 -0.11
N LYS A 88 1.95 30.45 0.01
CA LYS A 88 1.21 31.08 1.11
C LYS A 88 -0.12 31.63 0.61
#